data_AF-A0A117NHH5-F1
#
_entry.id   AF-A0A117NHH5-F1
#
_cell.length_a   1.000
_cell.length_b   1.000
_cell.length_c   1.000
_cell.angle_alpha   90.00
_cell.angle_beta   90.00
_cell.angle_gamma   90.00
#
_symmetry.space_group_name_H-M   'P 1'
#
loop_
_entity.id
_entity.type
_entity.pdbx_description
1 polymer ?
#
loop_
_entity_poly.entity_id
_entity_poly.type
_entity_poly.pdbx_seq_one_letter_code
_entity_poly.pdbx_strand_id
1 'polypeptide(L)'
;MSQLRFLTHFFDKDDKSTTAQLCATKQAHNDSVDSFLKRWRALAVKCPEPHSHESLTDMCRMNLNSKPRLKLVGLKLKTLGELLAVATETEAALKDHEKEKGGLRSEEASLRSLVRGFCVLSI
;
A
#
# COMPACT_ATOMS: atom_id res chain seq x y z
N MET A 1 36.96 3.24 -29.20
CA MET A 1 35.68 3.93 -28.90
C MET A 1 34.47 3.01 -29.22
N SER A 2 34.30 1.90 -28.49
CA SER A 2 33.25 0.91 -28.84
C SER A 2 32.42 0.37 -27.67
N GLN A 3 32.84 0.55 -26.41
CA GLN A 3 32.05 0.05 -25.27
C GLN A 3 30.90 0.99 -24.86
N LEU A 4 31.07 2.31 -25.02
CA LEU A 4 30.05 3.29 -24.61
C LEU A 4 28.72 3.09 -25.34
N ARG A 5 28.77 2.77 -26.65
CA ARG A 5 27.62 2.62 -27.53
C ARG A 5 26.81 1.34 -27.27
N PHE A 6 27.48 0.29 -26.79
CA PHE A 6 26.82 -0.98 -26.44
C PHE A 6 26.01 -0.83 -25.15
N LEU A 7 26.55 -0.10 -24.17
CA LEU A 7 25.84 0.21 -22.93
C LEU A 7 24.64 1.12 -23.21
N THR A 8 24.77 2.15 -24.04
CA THR A 8 23.62 3.02 -24.38
C THR A 8 22.49 2.24 -25.06
N HIS A 9 22.78 1.34 -26.00
CA HIS A 9 21.74 0.56 -26.69
C HIS A 9 21.07 -0.52 -25.81
N PHE A 10 21.79 -1.08 -24.83
CA PHE A 10 21.21 -2.05 -23.89
C PHE A 10 20.46 -1.38 -22.73
N PHE A 11 20.94 -0.23 -22.24
CA PHE A 11 20.31 0.52 -21.15
C PHE A 11 19.27 1.55 -21.63
N ASP A 12 19.22 1.97 -22.91
CA ASP A 12 18.06 2.74 -23.43
C ASP A 12 16.78 1.89 -23.53
N LYS A 13 16.92 0.56 -23.41
CA LYS A 13 15.80 -0.39 -23.26
C LYS A 13 15.40 -0.63 -21.81
N ASP A 14 16.06 -0.01 -20.82
CA ASP A 14 15.44 0.11 -19.51
C ASP A 14 14.28 1.09 -19.67
N ASP A 15 13.06 0.55 -19.74
CA ASP A 15 11.81 1.31 -19.84
C ASP A 15 11.85 2.49 -18.85
N LYS A 16 12.13 3.68 -19.39
CA LYS A 16 12.08 4.93 -18.64
C LYS A 16 10.66 5.06 -18.15
N SER A 17 10.47 5.02 -16.84
CA SER A 17 9.13 5.15 -16.31
C SER A 17 8.69 6.60 -16.42
N THR A 18 7.45 6.86 -16.83
CA THR A 18 6.94 8.24 -16.89
C THR A 18 6.29 8.65 -15.57
N THR A 19 6.19 9.96 -15.32
CA THR A 19 5.38 10.47 -14.20
C THR A 19 3.93 9.94 -14.24
N ALA A 20 3.37 9.75 -15.44
CA ALA A 20 2.04 9.15 -15.61
C ALA A 20 1.97 7.70 -15.10
N GLN A 21 3.01 6.90 -15.32
CA GLN A 21 3.09 5.54 -14.78
C GLN A 21 3.23 5.53 -13.25
N LEU A 22 3.96 6.47 -12.67
CA LEU A 22 4.02 6.64 -11.21
C LEU A 22 2.65 6.95 -10.61
N CYS A 23 1.90 7.84 -11.26
CA CYS A 23 0.53 8.19 -10.85
C CYS A 23 -0.48 7.06 -11.08
N ALA A 24 -0.26 6.20 -12.07
CA ALA A 24 -1.11 5.04 -12.35
C ALA A 24 -0.81 3.84 -11.42
N THR A 25 0.38 3.78 -10.83
CA THR A 25 0.81 2.67 -9.98
C THR A 25 0.16 2.79 -8.59
N LYS A 26 -0.97 2.11 -8.41
CA LYS A 26 -1.71 2.05 -7.15
C LYS A 26 -1.34 0.81 -6.34
N GLN A 27 -1.47 0.90 -5.02
CA GLN A 27 -1.40 -0.25 -4.14
C GLN A 27 -2.55 -1.21 -4.50
N ALA A 28 -2.25 -2.51 -4.68
CA ALA A 28 -3.27 -3.52 -4.90
C ALA A 28 -3.97 -3.90 -3.58
N HIS A 29 -5.17 -4.46 -3.65
CA HIS A 29 -5.98 -4.73 -2.45
C HIS A 29 -5.28 -5.63 -1.41
N ASN A 30 -4.57 -6.66 -1.87
CA ASN A 30 -3.89 -7.65 -1.03
C ASN A 30 -2.39 -7.38 -0.86
N ASP A 31 -1.92 -6.23 -1.34
CA ASP A 31 -0.51 -5.91 -1.35
C ASP A 31 -0.15 -5.09 -0.12
N SER A 32 0.93 -5.46 0.56
CA SER A 32 1.37 -4.72 1.74
C SER A 32 1.93 -3.36 1.37
N VAL A 33 1.83 -2.39 2.27
CA VAL A 33 2.41 -1.05 2.12
C VAL A 33 3.89 -1.14 1.76
N ASP A 34 4.65 -2.01 2.42
CA ASP A 34 6.09 -2.21 2.16
C ASP A 34 6.35 -2.72 0.73
N SER A 35 5.60 -3.73 0.30
CA SER A 35 5.73 -4.30 -1.05
C SER A 35 5.38 -3.27 -2.12
N PHE A 36 4.31 -2.51 -1.91
CA PHE A 36 3.91 -1.41 -2.78
C PHE A 36 5.00 -0.34 -2.87
N LEU A 37 5.48 0.18 -1.73
CA LEU A 37 6.50 1.24 -1.71
C LEU A 37 7.79 0.80 -2.40
N LYS A 38 8.21 -0.45 -2.24
CA LYS A 38 9.39 -1.01 -2.94
C LYS A 38 9.24 -0.94 -4.45
N ARG A 39 8.09 -1.39 -4.98
CA ARG A 39 7.81 -1.35 -6.43
C ARG A 39 7.66 0.08 -6.94
N TRP A 40 6.95 0.92 -6.20
CA TRP A 40 6.75 2.32 -6.56
C TRP A 40 8.08 3.08 -6.58
N ARG A 41 8.96 2.86 -5.58
CA ARG A 41 10.31 3.45 -5.54
C ARG A 41 11.18 2.97 -6.68
N ALA A 42 11.11 1.68 -7.04
CA ALA A 42 11.85 1.14 -8.18
C ALA A 42 11.44 1.82 -9.50
N LEU A 43 10.16 2.17 -9.66
CA LEU A 43 9.70 3.00 -10.77
C LEU A 43 10.21 4.44 -10.62
N ALA A 44 10.09 5.07 -9.44
CA ALA A 44 10.49 6.46 -9.26
C ALA A 44 11.97 6.72 -9.60
N VAL A 45 12.86 5.76 -9.36
CA VAL A 45 14.28 5.84 -9.73
C VAL A 45 14.50 5.80 -11.25
N LYS A 46 13.59 5.16 -12.00
CA LYS A 46 13.62 5.11 -13.47
C LYS A 46 12.94 6.30 -14.14
N CYS A 47 12.39 7.22 -13.35
CA CYS A 47 11.73 8.42 -13.83
C CYS A 47 12.77 9.51 -14.14
N PRO A 48 12.94 9.92 -15.40
CA PRO A 48 13.91 10.96 -15.75
C PRO A 48 13.45 12.37 -15.33
N GLU A 49 12.15 12.57 -15.07
CA GLU A 49 11.63 13.86 -14.62
C GLU A 49 12.13 14.22 -13.21
N PRO A 50 12.63 15.45 -13.00
CA PRO A 50 13.08 15.90 -11.68
C PRO A 50 11.89 16.11 -10.75
N HIS A 51 11.86 15.36 -9.65
CA HIS A 51 10.86 15.50 -8.59
C HIS A 51 11.55 15.77 -7.25
N SER A 52 10.95 16.62 -6.41
CA SER A 52 11.42 16.78 -5.03
C SER A 52 11.07 15.53 -4.21
N HIS A 53 11.83 15.25 -3.15
CA HIS A 53 11.53 14.14 -2.24
C HIS A 53 10.12 14.27 -1.63
N GLU A 54 9.68 15.49 -1.34
CA GLU A 54 8.34 15.77 -0.83
C GLU A 54 7.25 15.47 -1.89
N SER A 55 7.46 15.88 -3.13
CA SER A 55 6.53 15.59 -4.24
C SER A 55 6.40 14.09 -4.50
N LEU A 56 7.50 13.35 -4.50
CA LEU A 56 7.48 11.88 -4.59
C LEU A 56 6.75 11.24 -3.43
N THR A 57 6.93 11.78 -2.22
CA THR A 57 6.27 11.28 -1.01
C THR A 57 4.76 11.51 -1.09
N ASP A 58 4.32 12.68 -1.53
CA ASP A 58 2.91 13.00 -1.72
C ASP A 58 2.26 12.14 -2.83
N MET A 59 2.94 11.98 -3.97
CA MET A 59 2.46 11.09 -5.05
C MET A 59 2.33 9.65 -4.58
N CYS A 60 3.33 9.14 -3.86
CA CYS A 60 3.28 7.78 -3.30
C CYS A 60 2.11 7.64 -2.30
N ARG A 61 1.93 8.61 -1.40
CA ARG A 61 0.84 8.64 -0.41
C ARG A 61 -0.55 8.60 -1.08
N MET A 62 -0.74 9.32 -2.18
CA MET A 62 -2.03 9.33 -2.90
C MET A 62 -2.38 7.99 -3.53
N ASN A 63 -1.38 7.17 -3.84
CA ASN A 63 -1.53 5.87 -4.47
C ASN A 63 -1.63 4.69 -3.49
N LEU A 64 -1.57 4.95 -2.17
CA LEU A 64 -1.88 3.96 -1.15
C LEU A 64 -3.38 3.59 -1.15
N ASN A 65 -3.67 2.40 -0.61
CA ASN A 65 -5.03 1.96 -0.33
C ASN A 65 -5.75 2.95 0.60
N SER A 66 -7.08 3.04 0.47
CA SER A 66 -7.88 4.03 1.19
C SER A 66 -7.71 3.98 2.71
N LYS A 67 -7.66 2.77 3.30
CA LYS A 67 -7.56 2.60 4.76
C LYS A 67 -6.29 3.24 5.35
N PRO A 68 -5.05 2.87 4.92
CA PRO A 68 -3.86 3.54 5.41
C PRO A 68 -3.80 5.01 4.97
N ARG A 69 -4.20 5.33 3.72
CA ARG A 69 -4.16 6.72 3.21
C ARG A 69 -4.97 7.69 4.07
N LEU A 70 -6.17 7.30 4.51
CA LEU A 70 -7.04 8.14 5.34
C LEU A 70 -6.43 8.45 6.72
N LYS A 71 -5.64 7.54 7.27
CA LYS A 71 -4.96 7.72 8.56
C LYS A 71 -3.71 8.60 8.45
N LEU A 72 -3.18 8.78 7.24
CA LEU A 72 -2.02 9.62 6.96
C LEU A 72 -2.40 11.06 6.58
N VAL A 73 -3.69 11.39 6.51
CA VAL A 73 -4.18 12.73 6.19
C VAL A 73 -3.74 13.73 7.26
N GLY A 74 -3.18 14.86 6.84
CA GLY A 74 -2.70 15.92 7.74
C GLY A 74 -1.28 15.72 8.28
N LEU A 75 -0.67 14.55 8.07
CA LEU A 75 0.73 14.31 8.43
C LEU A 75 1.67 14.95 7.40
N LYS A 76 2.62 15.74 7.88
CA LYS A 76 3.70 16.32 7.06
C LYS A 76 4.86 15.33 6.96
N LEU A 77 4.76 14.43 5.99
CA LEU A 77 5.79 13.43 5.69
C LEU A 77 6.66 13.96 4.55
N LYS A 78 7.94 14.15 4.80
CA LYS A 78 8.88 14.76 3.84
C LYS A 78 9.64 13.72 3.04
N THR A 79 9.73 12.49 3.56
CA THR A 79 10.48 11.41 2.95
C THR A 79 9.66 10.14 2.79
N LEU A 80 10.01 9.34 1.78
CA LEU A 80 9.44 8.00 1.60
C LEU A 80 9.73 7.06 2.79
N GLY A 81 10.83 7.30 3.53
CA GLY A 81 11.16 6.52 4.73
C GLY A 81 10.19 6.80 5.88
N GLU A 82 9.88 8.08 6.13
CA GLU A 82 8.86 8.48 7.10
C GLU A 82 7.49 7.93 6.71
N LEU A 83 7.13 8.03 5.41
CA LEU A 83 5.89 7.45 4.89
C LEU A 83 5.83 5.94 5.12
N LEU A 84 6.91 5.21 4.85
CA LEU A 84 6.97 3.76 5.07
C LEU A 84 6.74 3.40 6.53
N ALA A 85 7.45 4.06 7.45
CA ALA A 85 7.34 3.78 8.88
C ALA A 85 5.91 3.96 9.39
N VAL A 86 5.30 5.12 9.13
CA VAL A 86 3.95 5.42 9.63
C VAL A 86 2.89 4.57 8.92
N ALA A 87 3.04 4.34 7.62
CA ALA A 87 2.06 3.57 6.84
C ALA A 87 2.11 2.07 7.19
N THR A 88 3.28 1.51 7.51
CA THR A 88 3.41 0.11 7.96
C THR A 88 2.85 -0.09 9.36
N GLU A 89 3.10 0.84 10.29
CA GLU A 89 2.48 0.83 11.62
C GLU A 89 0.95 0.93 11.54
N THR A 90 0.45 1.82 10.68
CA THR A 90 -0.98 1.96 10.41
C THR A 90 -1.57 0.67 9.84
N GLU A 91 -0.88 0.00 8.91
CA GLU A 91 -1.32 -1.27 8.34
C GLU A 91 -1.40 -2.37 9.41
N ALA A 92 -0.42 -2.44 10.33
CA ALA A 92 -0.44 -3.37 11.44
C ALA A 92 -1.64 -3.13 12.37
N ALA A 93 -1.85 -1.88 12.79
CA ALA A 93 -2.98 -1.52 13.64
C ALA A 93 -4.35 -1.84 12.99
N LEU A 94 -4.47 -1.66 11.67
CA LEU A 94 -5.68 -2.02 10.93
C LEU A 94 -5.93 -3.54 10.92
N LYS A 95 -4.88 -4.35 10.75
CA LYS A 95 -4.98 -5.82 10.78
C LYS A 95 -5.42 -6.32 12.16
N ASP A 96 -4.93 -5.71 13.23
CA ASP A 96 -5.28 -6.10 14.59
C ASP A 96 -6.76 -5.80 14.90
N HIS A 97 -7.27 -4.63 14.49
CA HIS A 97 -8.69 -4.31 14.61
C HIS A 97 -9.61 -5.20 13.76
N GLU A 98 -9.14 -5.70 12.61
CA GLU A 98 -9.91 -6.63 11.79
C GLU A 98 -9.99 -8.02 12.40
N LYS A 99 -8.92 -8.50 13.05
CA LYS A 99 -8.92 -9.76 13.79
C LYS A 99 -9.86 -9.72 14.99
N GLU A 100 -9.85 -8.61 15.74
CA GLU A 100 -10.73 -8.41 16.89
C GLU A 100 -12.21 -8.39 16.49
N LYS A 101 -12.55 -7.64 15.42
CA LYS A 101 -13.92 -7.62 14.88
C LYS A 101 -14.34 -8.95 14.26
N GLY A 102 -13.41 -9.68 13.63
CA GLY A 102 -13.67 -11.02 13.09
C GLY A 102 -14.00 -12.03 14.19
N GLY A 103 -13.29 -11.97 15.32
CA GLY A 103 -13.55 -12.80 16.50
C GLY A 103 -14.92 -12.54 17.10
N LEU A 104 -15.24 -11.28 17.40
CA LEU A 104 -16.54 -10.88 17.95
C LEU A 104 -17.72 -11.31 17.06
N ARG A 105 -17.57 -11.18 15.74
CA ARG A 105 -18.63 -11.52 14.78
C ARG A 105 -18.83 -13.04 14.64
N SER A 106 -17.78 -13.84 14.86
CA SER A 106 -17.87 -15.30 14.92
C SER A 106 -18.53 -15.79 16.21
N GLU A 107 -18.26 -15.12 17.33
CA GLU A 107 -18.89 -15.42 18.63
C GLU A 107 -20.38 -15.06 18.62
N GLU A 108 -20.74 -13.91 18.06
CA GLU A 108 -22.14 -13.49 17.90
C GLU A 108 -22.92 -14.43 16.97
N ALA A 109 -22.30 -14.92 15.90
CA ALA A 109 -22.90 -15.91 15.00
C ALA A 109 -23.10 -17.27 15.69
N SER A 110 -22.14 -17.69 16.52
CA SER A 110 -22.21 -18.91 17.31
C SER A 110 -23.34 -18.84 18.36
N LEU A 111 -23.44 -17.73 19.11
CA LEU A 111 -24.51 -17.50 20.09
C LEU A 111 -25.89 -17.45 19.43
N ARG A 112 -26.03 -16.78 18.28
CA ARG A 112 -27.29 -16.76 17.51
C ARG A 112 -27.71 -18.15 17.02
N SER A 113 -26.75 -19.00 16.64
CA SER A 113 -27.02 -20.40 16.28
C SER A 113 -27.49 -21.21 17.48
N LEU A 114 -26.86 -21.03 18.65
CA LEU A 114 -27.19 -21.75 19.87
C LEU A 114 -28.59 -21.39 20.40
N VAL A 115 -28.93 -20.10 20.40
CA VAL A 115 -30.27 -19.61 20.79
C VAL A 115 -31.35 -20.14 19.86
N ARG A 116 -31.09 -20.17 18.54
CA ARG A 116 -32.02 -20.78 17.56
C ARG A 116 -32.20 -22.28 17.77
N GLY A 117 -31.15 -23.00 18.16
CA GLY A 117 -31.24 -24.42 18.51
C GLY A 117 -32.06 -24.68 19.77
N PHE A 118 -31.96 -23.81 20.78
CA PHE A 118 -32.73 -23.93 22.03
C PHE A 118 -34.22 -23.62 21.85
N CYS A 119 -34.59 -22.69 20.95
CA CYS A 119 -36.00 -22.39 20.69
C CYS A 119 -36.78 -23.49 19.95
N VAL A 120 -36.10 -24.48 19.33
CA VAL A 120 -36.77 -25.55 18.56
C VAL A 120 -37.09 -26.78 19.42
N LEU A 121 -36.54 -26.88 20.64
CA LEU A 121 -36.70 -28.04 21.54
C LEU A 121 -37.78 -27.85 22.63
N SER A 122 -38.53 -26.74 22.61
CA SER A 122 -39.54 -26.42 23.63
C SER A 122 -40.99 -26.44 23.12
N ILE A 123 -41.33 -27.34 22.19
CA ILE A 123 -42.74 -27.62 21.79
C ILE A 123 -43.09 -29.06 22.13
#